data_AF-A0A844ZSF6-F1
#
_entry.id   AF-A0A844ZSF6-F1
#
_cell.length_a   1.000
_cell.length_b   1.000
_cell.length_c   1.000
_cell.angle_alpha   90.00
_cell.angle_beta   90.00
_cell.angle_gamma   90.00
#
_symmetry.space_group_name_H-M   'P 1'
#
loop_
_entity.id
_entity.type
_entity.pdbx_description
1 polymer ?
#
loop_
_entity_poly.entity_id
_entity_poly.type
_entity_poly.pdbx_seq_one_letter_code
_entity_poly.pdbx_strand_id
1 'polypeptide(L)'
;MIGGLPSRQFWLILGSIVLAAGTQINPLYPAQAPLQTIPTILVLIAAFFALRKWPLPTSAVACFCLFLALHSIGARYIYSYVPYDAWVNAIGLPGLSEIFGWERNHYDRLVHFAFGALLVHPFAQMLEHQFGVTPKRALYVAAEFIIAASALYEVFEWMLTLALASAEADAYNGQQGDIWDAQKDMALASLGAIIAAFGEYFWRKRA
;
A
#
# COMPACT_ATOMS: atom_id res chain seq x y z
N MET A 1 11.60 13.00 -21.71
CA MET A 1 12.23 12.02 -20.79
C MET A 1 13.07 12.80 -19.79
N ILE A 2 12.98 12.51 -18.50
CA ILE A 2 13.80 13.12 -17.44
C ILE A 2 14.47 11.97 -16.68
N GLY A 3 15.80 11.99 -16.56
CA GLY A 3 16.55 10.93 -15.87
C GLY A 3 16.38 9.52 -16.47
N GLY A 4 15.96 9.41 -17.74
CA GLY A 4 15.68 8.14 -18.40
C GLY A 4 14.24 7.62 -18.22
N LEU A 5 13.34 8.38 -17.59
CA LEU A 5 11.91 8.04 -17.49
C LEU A 5 11.02 9.01 -18.28
N PRO A 6 9.81 8.60 -18.70
CA PRO A 6 8.79 9.53 -19.16
C PRO A 6 8.54 10.62 -18.11
N SER A 7 8.36 11.88 -18.54
CA SER A 7 8.30 13.01 -17.60
C SER A 7 7.19 12.86 -16.54
N ARG A 8 6.04 12.26 -16.90
CA ARG A 8 4.96 11.95 -15.94
C ARG A 8 5.41 10.95 -14.87
N GLN A 9 6.12 9.89 -15.25
CA GLN A 9 6.60 8.89 -14.30
C GLN A 9 7.67 9.45 -13.37
N PHE A 10 8.57 10.28 -13.91
CA PHE A 10 9.57 11.00 -13.10
C PHE A 10 8.90 11.82 -12.00
N TRP A 11 7.90 12.63 -12.35
CA TRP A 11 7.19 13.47 -11.37
C TRP A 11 6.34 12.66 -10.38
N LEU A 12 5.77 11.52 -10.79
CA LEU A 12 5.08 10.62 -9.87
C LEU A 12 6.02 10.06 -8.80
N ILE A 13 7.19 9.57 -9.21
CA ILE A 13 8.19 9.02 -8.28
C ILE A 13 8.76 10.12 -7.39
N LEU A 14 9.18 11.25 -7.97
CA LEU A 14 9.73 12.35 -7.19
C LEU A 14 8.70 12.92 -6.21
N GLY A 15 7.45 13.11 -6.65
CA GLY A 15 6.36 13.57 -5.79
C GLY A 15 6.10 12.60 -4.63
N SER A 16 6.18 11.29 -4.88
CA SER A 16 6.02 10.27 -3.82
C SER A 16 7.18 10.29 -2.83
N ILE A 17 8.42 10.50 -3.28
CA ILE A 17 9.59 10.66 -2.40
C ILE A 17 9.45 11.92 -1.54
N VAL A 18 9.06 13.04 -2.15
CA VAL A 18 8.85 14.31 -1.44
C VAL A 18 7.73 14.18 -0.41
N LEU A 19 6.62 13.52 -0.77
CA LEU A 19 5.53 13.23 0.16
C LEU A 19 6.03 12.38 1.34
N ALA A 20 6.68 11.26 1.06
CA ALA A 20 7.22 10.35 2.07
C ALA A 20 8.18 11.10 3.01
N ALA A 21 9.13 11.86 2.49
CA ALA A 21 10.03 12.68 3.30
C ALA A 21 9.29 13.76 4.10
N GLY A 22 8.30 14.43 3.50
CA GLY A 22 7.47 15.44 4.15
C GLY A 22 6.67 14.89 5.33
N THR A 23 6.27 13.61 5.29
CA THR A 23 5.58 12.97 6.41
C THR A 23 6.42 12.86 7.68
N GLN A 24 7.75 13.03 7.57
CA GLN A 24 8.69 13.01 8.70
C GLN A 24 8.92 14.39 9.34
N ILE A 25 8.22 15.43 8.86
CA ILE A 25 8.25 16.75 9.51
C ILE A 25 7.32 16.70 10.73
N ASN A 26 7.87 16.70 11.94
CA ASN A 26 7.13 16.62 13.20
C ASN A 26 6.06 15.49 13.20
N PRO A 27 6.45 14.21 13.02
CA PRO A 27 5.52 13.09 13.10
C PRO A 27 5.03 12.91 14.54
N LEU A 28 3.86 12.29 14.70
CA LEU A 28 3.29 12.02 16.02
C LEU A 28 4.18 11.06 16.84
N TYR A 29 4.87 10.15 16.14
CA TYR A 29 5.73 9.12 16.71
C TYR A 29 7.12 9.14 16.04
N PRO A 30 8.04 10.04 16.46
CA PRO A 30 9.30 10.29 15.76
C PRO A 30 10.31 9.14 15.81
N ALA A 31 10.21 8.22 16.77
CA ALA A 31 11.08 7.04 16.81
C ALA A 31 10.59 5.92 15.87
N GLN A 32 9.28 5.81 15.66
CA GLN A 32 8.64 4.71 14.93
C GLN A 32 8.38 5.06 13.46
N ALA A 33 7.93 6.28 13.16
CA ALA A 33 7.59 6.70 11.80
C ALA A 33 8.73 6.49 10.76
N PRO A 34 10.02 6.72 11.11
CA PRO A 34 11.12 6.45 10.19
C PRO A 34 11.28 4.97 9.82
N LEU A 35 10.90 4.03 10.72
CA LEU A 35 11.04 2.59 10.49
C LEU A 35 10.23 2.10 9.29
N GLN A 36 9.12 2.77 8.99
CA GLN A 36 8.25 2.47 7.85
C GLN A 36 8.54 3.37 6.64
N THR A 37 8.93 4.63 6.89
CA THR A 37 9.18 5.61 5.82
C THR A 37 10.51 5.40 5.10
N ILE A 38 11.58 5.01 5.81
CA ILE A 38 12.89 4.76 5.18
C ILE A 38 12.80 3.63 4.14
N PRO A 39 12.23 2.44 4.46
CA PRO A 39 12.00 1.39 3.46
C PRO A 39 11.20 1.88 2.25
N THR A 40 10.15 2.70 2.48
CA THR A 40 9.33 3.28 1.40
C THR A 40 10.15 4.14 0.45
N ILE A 41 11.01 5.02 0.98
CA ILE A 41 11.89 5.86 0.17
C ILE A 41 12.90 5.00 -0.61
N LEU A 42 13.48 3.98 0.03
CA LEU A 42 14.40 3.05 -0.64
C LEU A 42 13.72 2.30 -1.79
N VAL A 43 12.47 1.85 -1.59
CA VAL A 43 11.65 1.21 -2.62
C VAL A 43 11.36 2.17 -3.79
N LEU A 44 11.05 3.44 -3.53
CA LEU A 44 10.86 4.46 -4.58
C LEU A 44 12.13 4.73 -5.38
N ILE A 45 13.29 4.81 -4.70
CA ILE A 45 14.59 4.96 -5.35
C ILE A 45 14.90 3.73 -6.20
N ALA A 46 14.69 2.52 -5.66
CA ALA A 46 14.87 1.29 -6.41
C ALA A 46 13.94 1.23 -7.64
N ALA A 47 12.69 1.65 -7.49
CA ALA A 47 11.72 1.73 -8.59
C ALA A 47 12.18 2.70 -9.70
N PHE A 48 12.77 3.85 -9.33
CA PHE A 48 13.34 4.79 -10.32
C PHE A 48 14.39 4.10 -11.21
N PHE A 49 15.31 3.33 -10.62
CA PHE A 49 16.33 2.60 -11.39
C PHE A 49 15.74 1.40 -12.14
N ALA A 50 14.83 0.66 -11.52
CA ALA A 50 14.17 -0.49 -12.12
C ALA A 50 13.37 -0.11 -13.37
N LEU A 51 12.60 0.97 -13.33
CA LEU A 51 11.78 1.45 -14.46
C LEU A 51 12.61 1.88 -15.68
N ARG A 52 13.89 2.22 -15.49
CA ARG A 52 14.82 2.49 -16.60
C ARG A 52 15.27 1.22 -17.32
N LYS A 53 15.33 0.09 -16.59
CA LYS A 53 15.74 -1.21 -17.12
C LYS A 53 14.55 -2.05 -17.60
N TRP A 54 13.44 -1.97 -16.88
CA TRP A 54 12.20 -2.71 -17.10
C TRP A 54 11.03 -1.72 -17.16
N PRO A 55 10.81 -1.07 -18.32
CA PRO A 55 9.78 -0.05 -18.45
C PRO A 55 8.38 -0.60 -18.22
N LEU A 56 7.56 0.17 -17.51
CA LEU A 56 6.13 -0.09 -17.28
C LEU A 56 5.28 1.07 -17.80
N PRO A 57 3.99 0.85 -18.11
CA PRO A 57 3.10 1.94 -18.46
C PRO A 57 2.91 2.92 -17.29
N THR A 58 2.61 4.18 -17.61
CA THR A 58 2.39 5.22 -16.58
C THR A 58 1.24 4.88 -15.64
N SER A 59 0.24 4.11 -16.06
CA SER A 59 -0.85 3.64 -15.19
C SER A 59 -0.33 2.73 -14.07
N ALA A 60 0.55 1.77 -14.38
CA ALA A 60 1.20 0.92 -13.38
C ALA A 60 2.02 1.75 -12.39
N VAL A 61 2.83 2.70 -12.89
CA VAL A 61 3.62 3.58 -12.03
C VAL A 61 2.70 4.44 -11.14
N ALA A 62 1.58 4.93 -11.65
CA ALA A 62 0.62 5.71 -10.88
C ALA A 62 -0.05 4.89 -9.77
N CYS A 63 -0.50 3.66 -10.05
CA CYS A 63 -1.06 2.78 -9.03
C CYS A 63 -0.04 2.46 -7.93
N PHE A 64 1.20 2.17 -8.32
CA PHE A 64 2.29 1.94 -7.38
C PHE A 64 2.58 3.15 -6.48
N CYS A 65 2.71 4.34 -7.08
CA CYS A 65 2.93 5.58 -6.33
C CYS A 65 1.74 5.94 -5.44
N LEU A 66 0.50 5.69 -5.88
CA LEU A 66 -0.69 5.92 -5.07
C LEU A 66 -0.72 5.01 -3.83
N PHE A 67 -0.36 3.73 -3.98
CA PHE A 67 -0.21 2.83 -2.84
C PHE A 67 0.84 3.34 -1.85
N LEU A 68 2.02 3.75 -2.34
CA LEU A 68 3.08 4.26 -1.47
C LEU A 68 2.76 5.62 -0.84
N ALA A 69 1.90 6.42 -1.47
CA ALA A 69 1.36 7.63 -0.85
C ALA A 69 0.46 7.31 0.35
N LEU A 70 -0.42 6.32 0.24
CA LEU A 70 -1.23 5.82 1.37
C LEU A 70 -0.31 5.27 2.47
N HIS A 71 0.67 4.45 2.10
CA HIS A 71 1.64 3.91 3.04
C HIS A 71 2.40 5.03 3.79
N SER A 72 2.82 6.08 3.09
CA SER A 72 3.51 7.22 3.69
C SER A 72 2.64 8.00 4.68
N ILE A 73 1.36 8.17 4.36
CA ILE A 73 0.39 8.79 5.27
C ILE A 73 0.21 7.90 6.51
N GLY A 74 0.04 6.59 6.34
CA GLY A 74 -0.03 5.63 7.43
C GLY A 74 1.19 5.71 8.35
N ALA A 75 2.39 5.68 7.77
CA ALA A 75 3.65 5.72 8.50
C ALA A 75 3.82 6.95 9.38
N ARG A 76 3.31 8.12 8.95
CA ARG A 76 3.33 9.35 9.79
C ARG A 76 2.64 9.16 11.14
N TYR A 77 1.56 8.38 11.14
CA TYR A 77 0.69 8.16 12.28
C TYR A 77 0.75 6.72 12.77
N ILE A 78 1.80 5.98 12.40
CA ILE A 78 2.01 4.55 12.69
C ILE A 78 0.74 3.71 12.45
N TYR A 79 -0.02 4.07 11.41
CA TYR A 79 -1.28 3.49 10.98
C TYR A 79 -2.45 3.62 11.97
N SER A 80 -2.22 3.34 13.24
CA SER A 80 -3.20 3.33 14.33
C SER A 80 -3.82 4.69 14.66
N TYR A 81 -3.17 5.79 14.26
CA TYR A 81 -3.57 7.14 14.68
C TYR A 81 -3.84 8.08 13.50
N VAL A 82 -4.10 7.54 12.30
CA VAL A 82 -4.44 8.38 11.15
C VAL A 82 -5.77 9.08 11.44
N PRO A 83 -5.83 10.43 11.42
CA PRO A 83 -6.99 11.18 11.88
C PRO A 83 -8.07 11.32 10.80
N TYR A 84 -8.47 10.21 10.16
CA TYR A 84 -9.44 10.23 9.06
C TYR A 84 -10.81 10.75 9.51
N ASP A 85 -11.25 10.48 10.75
CA ASP A 85 -12.52 11.01 11.26
C ASP A 85 -12.49 12.53 11.34
N ALA A 86 -11.37 13.10 11.81
CA ALA A 86 -11.20 14.55 11.85
C ALA A 86 -11.19 15.17 10.44
N TRP A 87 -10.60 14.49 9.45
CA TRP A 87 -10.61 14.95 8.06
C TRP A 87 -12.02 14.93 7.44
N VAL A 88 -12.79 13.88 7.70
CA VAL A 88 -14.18 13.74 7.23
C VAL A 88 -15.09 14.77 7.92
N ASN A 89 -14.92 14.96 9.23
CA ASN A 89 -15.60 16.01 9.99
C ASN A 89 -15.28 17.41 9.46
N ALA A 90 -14.01 17.67 9.10
CA ALA A 90 -13.59 18.98 8.57
C ALA A 90 -14.24 19.35 7.23
N ILE A 91 -14.71 18.36 6.46
CA ILE A 91 -15.47 18.58 5.22
C ILE A 91 -17.00 18.50 5.43
N GLY A 92 -17.47 18.47 6.68
CA GLY A 92 -18.88 18.56 7.05
C GLY A 92 -19.65 17.23 7.03
N LEU A 93 -18.94 16.10 7.02
CA LEU A 93 -19.54 14.76 7.09
C LEU A 93 -19.31 14.14 8.48
N PRO A 94 -20.21 13.28 8.98
CA PRO A 94 -19.98 12.57 10.24
C PRO A 94 -18.77 11.64 10.14
N GLY A 95 -18.06 11.46 11.25
CA GLY A 95 -16.91 10.57 11.33
C GLY A 95 -17.27 9.13 10.93
N LEU A 96 -16.37 8.45 10.24
CA LEU A 96 -16.59 7.05 9.84
C LEU A 96 -16.78 6.16 11.08
N SER A 97 -16.01 6.42 12.13
CA SER A 97 -16.12 5.66 13.37
C SER A 97 -17.48 5.87 14.05
N GLU A 98 -18.07 7.06 13.94
CA GLU A 98 -19.43 7.32 14.44
C GLU A 98 -20.48 6.59 13.60
N ILE A 99 -20.37 6.63 12.26
CA ILE A 99 -21.33 6.00 11.34
C ILE A 99 -21.37 4.48 11.53
N PHE A 100 -20.19 3.85 11.67
CA PHE A 100 -20.07 2.40 11.75
C PHE A 100 -19.96 1.85 13.18
N GLY A 101 -19.90 2.72 14.19
CA GLY A 101 -19.69 2.33 15.58
C GLY A 101 -18.32 1.69 15.82
N TRP A 102 -17.28 2.16 15.12
CA TRP A 102 -15.94 1.60 15.26
C TRP A 102 -15.27 2.08 16.54
N GLU A 103 -14.65 1.13 17.25
CA GLU A 103 -13.91 1.38 18.48
C GLU A 103 -12.40 1.50 18.23
N ARG A 104 -11.93 1.17 17.02
CA ARG A 104 -10.52 1.20 16.62
C ARG A 104 -10.33 1.92 15.28
N ASN A 105 -9.09 2.30 15.00
CA ASN A 105 -8.71 2.90 13.73
C ASN A 105 -8.58 1.82 12.65
N HIS A 106 -9.19 2.04 11.48
CA HIS A 106 -9.18 1.08 10.36
C HIS A 106 -8.35 1.53 9.15
N TYR A 107 -7.39 2.45 9.35
CA TYR A 107 -6.54 2.89 8.26
C TYR A 107 -5.66 1.75 7.71
N ASP A 108 -5.18 0.86 8.57
CA ASP A 108 -4.36 -0.26 8.14
C ASP A 108 -5.11 -1.21 7.20
N ARG A 109 -6.34 -1.57 7.57
CA ARG A 109 -7.30 -2.28 6.71
C ARG A 109 -7.51 -1.63 5.35
N LEU A 110 -7.59 -0.30 5.31
CA LEU A 110 -7.69 0.43 4.04
C LEU A 110 -6.42 0.25 3.21
N VAL A 111 -5.24 0.31 3.83
CA VAL A 111 -3.96 0.10 3.15
C VAL A 111 -3.81 -1.35 2.66
N HIS A 112 -4.25 -2.34 3.42
CA HIS A 112 -4.31 -3.74 2.98
C HIS A 112 -5.23 -3.93 1.78
N PHE A 113 -6.45 -3.38 1.83
CA PHE A 113 -7.34 -3.37 0.67
C PHE A 113 -6.69 -2.68 -0.54
N ALA A 114 -6.04 -1.52 -0.33
CA ALA A 114 -5.38 -0.77 -1.38
C ALA A 114 -4.15 -1.49 -1.94
N PHE A 115 -3.41 -2.25 -1.13
CA PHE A 115 -2.32 -3.12 -1.57
C PHE A 115 -2.83 -4.10 -2.62
N GLY A 116 -3.94 -4.78 -2.30
CA GLY A 116 -4.69 -5.62 -3.23
C GLY A 116 -5.11 -4.87 -4.50
N ALA A 117 -5.87 -3.80 -4.32
CA ALA A 117 -6.55 -3.10 -5.41
C ALA A 117 -5.59 -2.36 -6.36
N LEU A 118 -4.46 -1.87 -5.86
CA LEU A 118 -3.53 -1.03 -6.61
C LEU A 118 -2.33 -1.80 -7.16
N LEU A 119 -1.86 -2.88 -6.52
CA LEU A 119 -0.63 -3.54 -6.96
C LEU A 119 -0.84 -4.68 -7.95
N VAL A 120 -2.06 -5.23 -8.09
CA VAL A 120 -2.35 -6.23 -9.14
C VAL A 120 -1.99 -5.70 -10.54
N HIS A 121 -2.37 -4.47 -10.86
CA HIS A 121 -2.09 -3.89 -12.18
C HIS A 121 -0.58 -3.75 -12.47
N PRO A 122 0.25 -3.11 -11.61
CA PRO A 122 1.70 -3.08 -11.76
C PRO A 122 2.35 -4.46 -11.95
N PHE A 123 1.98 -5.46 -11.14
CA PHE A 123 2.55 -6.80 -11.25
C PHE A 123 2.11 -7.52 -12.53
N ALA A 124 0.84 -7.40 -12.92
CA ALA A 124 0.35 -7.95 -14.18
C ALA A 124 1.08 -7.34 -15.39
N GLN A 125 1.26 -6.01 -15.40
CA GLN A 125 2.00 -5.30 -16.45
C GLN A 125 3.46 -5.75 -16.50
N MET A 126 4.10 -5.99 -15.35
CA MET A 126 5.46 -6.53 -15.30
C MET A 126 5.53 -7.92 -15.95
N LEU A 127 4.60 -8.82 -15.60
CA LEU A 127 4.51 -10.18 -16.14
C LEU A 127 4.28 -10.18 -17.66
N GLU A 128 3.43 -9.29 -18.16
CA GLU A 128 3.15 -9.15 -19.59
C GLU A 128 4.36 -8.59 -20.34
N HIS A 129 4.90 -7.45 -19.90
CA HIS A 129 5.91 -6.71 -20.65
C HIS A 129 7.31 -7.32 -20.55
N GLN A 130 7.66 -7.93 -19.42
CA GLN A 130 9.02 -8.42 -19.18
C GLN A 130 9.14 -9.93 -19.35
N PHE A 131 8.04 -10.68 -19.20
CA PHE A 131 8.06 -12.14 -19.21
C PHE A 131 7.14 -12.77 -20.27
N GLY A 132 6.43 -11.97 -21.07
CA GLY A 132 5.57 -12.46 -22.16
C GLY A 132 4.38 -13.30 -21.68
N VAL A 133 3.97 -13.14 -20.42
CA VAL A 133 2.82 -13.86 -19.86
C VAL A 133 1.55 -13.30 -20.48
N THR A 134 0.63 -14.18 -20.90
CA THR A 134 -0.66 -13.74 -21.46
C THR A 134 -1.45 -12.90 -20.44
N PRO A 135 -2.21 -11.87 -20.84
CA PRO A 135 -2.94 -10.97 -19.93
C PRO A 135 -3.77 -11.69 -18.85
N LYS A 136 -4.52 -12.72 -19.23
CA LYS A 136 -5.34 -13.50 -18.29
C LYS A 136 -4.49 -14.20 -17.22
N ARG A 137 -3.38 -14.81 -17.62
CA ARG A 137 -2.46 -15.49 -16.68
C ARG A 137 -1.69 -14.47 -15.84
N ALA A 138 -1.32 -13.32 -16.40
CA ALA A 138 -0.64 -12.27 -15.68
C ALA A 138 -1.51 -11.72 -14.54
N LEU A 139 -2.79 -11.45 -14.80
CA LEU A 139 -3.74 -11.02 -13.77
C LEU A 139 -3.94 -12.08 -12.68
N TYR A 140 -4.06 -13.35 -13.05
CA TYR A 140 -4.17 -14.45 -12.10
C TYR A 140 -2.92 -14.55 -11.20
N VAL A 141 -1.73 -14.63 -11.81
CA VAL A 141 -0.47 -14.75 -11.06
C VAL A 141 -0.20 -13.51 -10.21
N ALA A 142 -0.54 -12.31 -10.71
CA ALA A 142 -0.41 -11.08 -9.92
C ALA A 142 -1.32 -11.09 -8.69
N ALA A 143 -2.58 -11.52 -8.82
CA ALA A 143 -3.49 -11.63 -7.69
C ALA A 143 -3.00 -12.65 -6.65
N GLU A 144 -2.59 -13.84 -7.09
CA GLU A 144 -2.01 -14.88 -6.22
C GLU A 144 -0.75 -14.39 -5.51
N PHE A 145 0.14 -13.70 -6.23
CA PHE A 145 1.35 -13.12 -5.65
C PHE A 145 1.01 -12.11 -4.55
N ILE A 146 0.03 -11.23 -4.77
CA ILE A 146 -0.39 -10.22 -3.79
C ILE A 146 -1.03 -10.86 -2.55
N ILE A 147 -1.88 -11.88 -2.73
CA ILE A 147 -2.47 -12.64 -1.62
C ILE A 147 -1.37 -13.32 -0.80
N ALA A 148 -0.45 -14.01 -1.46
CA ALA A 148 0.67 -14.67 -0.80
C ALA A 148 1.60 -13.67 -0.08
N ALA A 149 1.88 -12.52 -0.71
CA ALA A 149 2.69 -11.47 -0.10
C ALA A 149 2.03 -10.88 1.14
N SER A 150 0.70 -10.68 1.12
CA SER A 150 -0.05 -10.23 2.31
C SER A 150 0.06 -11.24 3.44
N ALA A 151 -0.11 -12.54 3.16
CA ALA A 151 0.02 -13.57 4.19
C ALA A 151 1.45 -13.66 4.76
N LEU A 152 2.47 -13.51 3.93
CA LEU A 152 3.86 -13.46 4.39
C LEU A 152 4.14 -12.24 5.25
N TYR A 153 3.53 -11.09 4.93
CA TYR A 153 3.65 -9.88 5.72
C TYR A 153 3.03 -10.05 7.12
N GLU A 154 1.83 -10.62 7.23
CA GLU A 154 1.23 -10.92 8.53
C GLU A 154 2.04 -11.91 9.37
N VAL A 155 2.64 -12.92 8.72
CA VAL A 155 3.54 -13.85 9.41
C VAL A 155 4.79 -13.12 9.92
N PHE A 156 5.32 -12.17 9.15
CA PHE A 156 6.44 -11.34 9.58
C PHE A 156 6.07 -10.46 10.78
N GLU A 157 4.90 -9.82 10.79
CA GLU A 157 4.43 -9.02 11.94
C GLU A 157 4.17 -9.88 13.18
N TRP A 158 3.62 -11.08 12.99
CA TRP A 158 3.53 -12.05 14.07
C TRP A 158 4.91 -12.40 14.64
N MET A 159 5.93 -12.60 13.80
CA MET A 159 7.31 -12.85 14.25
C MET A 159 7.90 -11.65 15.01
N LEU A 160 7.64 -10.42 14.59
CA LEU A 160 8.05 -9.21 15.32
C LEU A 160 7.40 -9.16 16.71
N THR A 161 6.14 -9.57 16.81
CA THR A 161 5.42 -9.67 18.09
C THR A 161 6.10 -10.61 19.07
N LEU A 162 6.67 -11.71 18.58
CA LEU A 162 7.39 -12.68 19.40
C LEU A 162 8.79 -12.17 19.82
N ALA A 163 9.38 -11.26 19.05
CA ALA A 163 10.74 -10.78 19.24
C ALA A 163 10.85 -9.48 20.07
N LEU A 164 9.80 -8.65 20.06
CA LEU A 164 9.76 -7.36 20.74
C LEU A 164 9.00 -7.43 22.08
N ALA A 165 9.23 -6.46 22.97
CA ALA A 165 8.41 -6.30 24.16
C ALA A 165 6.96 -6.00 23.75
N SER A 166 5.96 -6.53 24.47
CA SER A 166 4.55 -6.51 24.05
C SER A 166 4.02 -5.12 23.68
N ALA A 167 4.44 -4.07 24.40
CA ALA A 167 4.02 -2.70 24.13
C ALA A 167 4.60 -2.12 22.82
N GLU A 168 5.81 -2.51 22.43
CA GLU A 168 6.43 -2.07 21.17
C GLU A 168 5.87 -2.85 19.98
N ALA A 169 5.56 -4.13 20.18
CA ALA A 169 4.88 -4.97 19.19
C ALA A 169 3.46 -4.49 18.89
N ASP A 170 2.66 -4.24 19.92
CA ASP A 170 1.27 -3.76 19.76
C ASP A 170 1.22 -2.40 19.06
N ALA A 171 2.18 -1.51 19.37
CA ALA A 171 2.30 -0.21 18.73
C ALA A 171 2.78 -0.29 17.27
N TYR A 172 3.57 -1.31 16.92
CA TYR A 172 4.05 -1.52 15.55
C TYR A 172 2.96 -2.16 14.67
N ASN A 173 2.32 -3.24 15.15
CA ASN A 173 1.32 -4.00 14.38
C ASN A 173 -0.03 -3.28 14.33
N GLY A 174 -0.29 -2.33 15.24
CA GLY A 174 -1.52 -1.56 15.22
C GLY A 174 -2.81 -2.35 15.50
N GLN A 175 -2.72 -3.51 16.16
CA GLN A 175 -3.87 -4.38 16.44
C GLN A 175 -4.97 -3.73 17.29
N GLN A 176 -4.61 -2.77 18.16
CA GLN A 176 -5.50 -2.08 19.11
C GLN A 176 -6.53 -3.02 19.79
N GLY A 177 -6.11 -4.24 20.15
CA GLY A 177 -6.95 -5.24 20.82
C GLY A 177 -7.75 -6.18 19.90
N ASP A 178 -7.64 -6.06 18.57
CA ASP A 178 -8.30 -6.97 17.64
C ASP A 178 -7.48 -8.25 17.41
N ILE A 179 -7.89 -9.36 18.03
CA ILE A 179 -7.22 -10.66 17.87
C ILE A 179 -7.31 -11.25 16.46
N TRP A 180 -8.18 -10.69 15.61
CA TRP A 180 -8.43 -11.16 14.24
C TRP A 180 -7.85 -10.21 13.19
N ASP A 181 -6.97 -9.28 13.57
CA ASP A 181 -6.48 -8.24 12.68
C ASP A 181 -5.84 -8.83 11.42
N ALA A 182 -4.80 -9.64 11.61
CA ALA A 182 -4.10 -10.31 10.51
C ALA A 182 -5.04 -11.05 9.54
N GLN A 183 -6.05 -11.76 10.04
CA GLN A 183 -7.01 -12.45 9.18
C GLN A 183 -7.88 -11.48 8.37
N LYS A 184 -8.31 -10.37 8.97
CA LYS A 184 -9.09 -9.34 8.30
C LYS A 184 -8.23 -8.58 7.28
N ASP A 185 -6.98 -8.32 7.59
CA ASP A 185 -6.04 -7.61 6.72
C ASP A 185 -5.69 -8.45 5.49
N MET A 186 -5.38 -9.74 5.68
CA MET A 186 -5.25 -10.69 4.56
C MET A 186 -6.53 -10.80 3.73
N ALA A 187 -7.70 -10.84 4.37
CA ALA A 187 -8.98 -10.93 3.66
C ALA A 187 -9.24 -9.68 2.81
N LEU A 188 -8.92 -8.49 3.32
CA LEU A 188 -9.09 -7.23 2.61
C LEU A 188 -8.08 -7.08 1.46
N ALA A 189 -6.82 -7.45 1.66
CA ALA A 189 -5.85 -7.50 0.58
C ALA A 189 -6.27 -8.46 -0.53
N SER A 190 -6.80 -9.63 -0.15
CA SER A 190 -7.34 -10.61 -1.10
C SER A 190 -8.54 -10.06 -1.87
N LEU A 191 -9.48 -9.42 -1.16
CA LEU A 191 -10.65 -8.81 -1.78
C LEU A 191 -10.26 -7.71 -2.79
N GLY A 192 -9.34 -6.82 -2.41
CA GLY A 192 -8.82 -5.79 -3.30
C GLY A 192 -8.17 -6.38 -4.55
N ALA A 193 -7.35 -7.42 -4.38
CA ALA A 193 -6.69 -8.10 -5.49
C ALA A 193 -7.67 -8.76 -6.45
N ILE A 194 -8.69 -9.45 -5.92
CA ILE A 194 -9.76 -10.08 -6.71
C ILE A 194 -10.52 -9.02 -7.51
N ILE A 195 -10.96 -7.94 -6.86
CA ILE A 195 -11.71 -6.86 -7.51
C ILE A 195 -10.87 -6.24 -8.65
N ALA A 196 -9.59 -5.95 -8.40
CA ALA A 196 -8.70 -5.38 -9.40
C ALA A 196 -8.49 -6.35 -10.59
N ALA A 197 -8.22 -7.62 -10.32
CA ALA A 197 -8.02 -8.62 -11.37
C ALA A 197 -9.25 -8.80 -12.26
N PHE A 198 -10.44 -8.92 -11.66
CA PHE A 198 -11.70 -9.03 -12.42
C PHE A 198 -12.04 -7.73 -13.15
N GLY A 199 -11.93 -6.59 -12.48
CA GLY A 199 -12.19 -5.28 -13.07
C GLY A 199 -11.32 -5.03 -14.30
N GLU A 200 -10.03 -5.28 -14.19
CA GLU A 200 -9.08 -5.13 -15.29
C GLU A 200 -9.33 -6.15 -16.41
N TYR A 201 -9.66 -7.40 -16.07
CA TYR A 201 -10.03 -8.42 -17.06
C TYR A 201 -11.24 -8.00 -17.91
N PHE A 202 -12.29 -7.49 -17.28
CA PHE A 202 -13.50 -7.06 -17.98
C PHE A 202 -13.30 -5.74 -18.74
N TRP A 203 -12.50 -4.82 -18.20
CA TRP A 203 -12.11 -3.59 -18.90
C TRP A 203 -11.39 -3.91 -20.22
N ARG A 204 -10.37 -4.77 -20.16
CA ARG A 204 -9.57 -5.16 -21.33
C ARG A 204 -10.36 -5.96 -22.37
N LYS A 205 -11.44 -6.65 -21.98
CA LYS A 205 -12.33 -7.33 -22.92
C LYS A 205 -13.22 -6.38 -23.73
N ARG A 206 -13.46 -5.17 -23.22
CA ARG A 206 -14.34 -4.17 -23.84
C ARG A 206 -13.57 -3.16 -24.71
N ALA A 207 -12.27 -2.97 -24.43
CA ALA A 207 -11.35 -2.12 -25.19
C ALA A 207 -10.84 -2.83 -26.44
#